data_AF-A0A2C9A1V0-F1
#
_entry.id   AF-A0A2C9A1V0-F1
#
_cell.length_a   1.000
_cell.length_b   1.000
_cell.length_c   1.000
_cell.angle_alpha   90.00
_cell.angle_beta   90.00
_cell.angle_gamma   90.00
#
_symmetry.space_group_name_H-M   'P 1'
#
loop_
_entity.id
_entity.type
_entity.pdbx_description
1 polymer ?
#
loop_
_entity_poly.entity_id
_entity_poly.type
_entity_poly.pdbx_seq_one_letter_code
_entity_poly.pdbx_strand_id
1 'polypeptide(L)'
;MTIARLTLIGKPECHLCDDARATVASVIGALDDPTSVALEEFSILDDATLAEKYWDEIPVLILNGVVHNIWRIDPVRLRAALLEATA
;
A
#
# COMPACT_ATOMS: atom_id res chain seq x y z
N MET A 1 -18.36 10.50 -2.32
CA MET A 1 -17.40 9.51 -2.86
C MET A 1 -16.02 10.01 -2.53
N THR A 2 -15.45 9.47 -1.46
CA THR A 2 -14.11 9.85 -1.00
C THR A 2 -13.14 8.85 -1.61
N ILE A 3 -12.07 9.34 -2.25
CA ILE A 3 -11.04 8.47 -2.80
C ILE A 3 -10.08 8.09 -1.67
N ALA A 4 -9.96 6.81 -1.38
CA ALA A 4 -8.95 6.28 -0.48
C ALA A 4 -7.58 6.34 -1.17
N ARG A 5 -6.65 7.12 -0.61
CA ARG A 5 -5.27 7.20 -1.10
C ARG A 5 -4.44 6.09 -0.46
N LEU A 6 -4.00 5.15 -1.27
CA LEU A 6 -3.16 4.03 -0.87
C LEU A 6 -1.76 4.23 -1.46
N THR A 7 -0.74 4.14 -0.62
CA THR A 7 0.65 4.31 -1.04
C THR A 7 1.46 3.10 -0.62
N LEU A 8 2.10 2.45 -1.58
CA LEU A 8 3.01 1.33 -1.35
C LEU A 8 4.46 1.82 -1.51
N ILE A 9 5.20 1.83 -0.41
CA ILE A 9 6.62 2.17 -0.39
C ILE A 9 7.42 0.87 -0.36
N GLY A 10 8.30 0.69 -1.33
CA GLY A 10 9.14 -0.50 -1.44
C GLY A 10 10.47 -0.21 -2.10
N LYS A 11 11.09 -1.24 -2.66
CA LYS A 11 12.25 -1.11 -3.54
C LYS A 11 12.12 -2.08 -4.72
N PRO A 12 12.69 -1.75 -5.89
CA PRO A 12 12.82 -2.72 -6.97
C PRO A 12 13.67 -3.92 -6.51
N GLU A 13 13.45 -5.07 -7.15
CA GLU A 13 14.19 -6.32 -6.87
C GLU A 13 14.02 -6.83 -5.42
N CYS A 14 12.82 -6.67 -4.85
CA CYS A 14 12.48 -7.18 -3.53
C CYS A 14 11.25 -8.08 -3.63
N HIS A 15 11.44 -9.39 -3.44
CA HIS A 15 10.35 -10.37 -3.50
C HIS A 15 9.19 -10.06 -2.55
N LEU A 16 9.47 -9.50 -1.36
CA LEU A 16 8.43 -9.07 -0.43
C LEU A 16 7.62 -7.89 -0.97
N CYS A 17 8.26 -6.95 -1.68
CA CYS A 17 7.56 -5.82 -2.29
C CYS A 17 6.69 -6.28 -3.47
N ASP A 18 7.13 -7.26 -4.25
CA ASP A 18 6.33 -7.83 -5.34
C ASP A 18 5.09 -8.58 -4.80
N ASP A 19 5.25 -9.37 -3.73
CA ASP A 19 4.13 -10.06 -3.06
C ASP A 19 3.12 -9.05 -2.47
N ALA A 20 3.64 -7.99 -1.85
CA ALA A 20 2.83 -6.88 -1.35
C ALA A 20 2.03 -6.19 -2.47
N ARG A 21 2.67 -5.88 -3.60
CA ARG A 21 2.00 -5.28 -4.78
C ARG A 21 0.91 -6.19 -5.33
N ALA A 22 1.20 -7.47 -5.49
CA ALA A 22 0.24 -8.46 -5.97
C ALA A 22 -0.97 -8.56 -5.03
N THR A 23 -0.72 -8.58 -3.71
CA THR A 23 -1.77 -8.61 -2.69
C THR A 23 -2.64 -7.36 -2.75
N VAL A 24 -2.05 -6.17 -2.80
CA VAL A 24 -2.77 -4.90 -2.90
C VAL A 24 -3.62 -4.84 -4.17
N ALA A 25 -3.04 -5.17 -5.33
CA ALA A 25 -3.76 -5.19 -6.60
C ALA A 25 -4.94 -6.17 -6.57
N SER A 26 -4.74 -7.36 -5.97
CA SER A 26 -5.81 -8.34 -5.81
C SER A 26 -6.94 -7.84 -4.90
N VAL A 27 -6.61 -7.14 -3.81
CA VAL A 27 -7.62 -6.59 -2.90
C VAL A 27 -8.42 -5.47 -3.58
N ILE A 28 -7.75 -4.53 -4.25
CA ILE A 28 -8.41 -3.44 -4.98
C ILE A 28 -9.32 -4.00 -6.07
N GLY A 29 -8.85 -4.99 -6.84
CA GLY A 29 -9.64 -5.65 -7.88
C GLY A 29 -10.84 -6.45 -7.35
N ALA A 30 -10.88 -6.76 -6.05
CA ALA A 30 -12.00 -7.45 -5.40
C ALA A 30 -13.03 -6.49 -4.76
N LEU A 31 -12.83 -5.17 -4.85
CA LEU A 31 -13.80 -4.18 -4.40
C LEU A 31 -14.90 -3.97 -5.45
N ASP A 32 -16.11 -3.64 -4.99
CA ASP A 32 -17.24 -3.31 -5.86
C ASP A 32 -17.01 -2.06 -6.71
N ASP A 33 -16.27 -1.07 -6.16
CA ASP A 33 -15.85 0.12 -6.87
C ASP A 33 -14.33 0.36 -6.72
N PRO A 34 -13.51 -0.21 -7.62
CA PRO A 34 -12.05 -0.02 -7.56
C PRO A 34 -11.64 1.42 -7.86
N THR A 35 -12.51 2.23 -8.47
CA THR A 35 -12.22 3.65 -8.77
C THR A 35 -12.21 4.53 -7.53
N SER A 36 -12.77 4.05 -6.42
CA SER A 36 -12.71 4.70 -5.11
C SER A 36 -11.35 4.56 -4.42
N VAL A 37 -10.38 3.85 -5.01
CA VAL A 37 -9.01 3.70 -4.47
C VAL A 37 -7.98 4.25 -5.46
N ALA A 38 -7.12 5.15 -5.00
CA ALA A 38 -5.95 5.63 -5.74
C ALA A 38 -4.70 4.97 -5.16
N LEU A 39 -4.07 4.07 -5.93
CA LEU A 39 -2.81 3.42 -5.57
C LEU A 39 -1.61 4.19 -6.17
N GLU A 40 -0.68 4.58 -5.32
CA GLU A 40 0.61 5.16 -5.68
C GLU A 40 1.76 4.27 -5.18
N GLU A 41 2.81 4.14 -5.96
CA GLU A 41 3.99 3.35 -5.61
C GLU A 41 5.23 4.23 -5.54
N PHE A 42 5.97 4.15 -4.44
CA PHE A 42 7.23 4.86 -4.28
C PHE A 42 8.36 3.90 -3.96
N SER A 43 9.55 4.23 -4.46
CA SER A 43 10.77 3.51 -4.16
C SER A 43 11.57 4.29 -3.13
N ILE A 44 12.05 3.62 -2.08
CA ILE A 44 13.04 4.20 -1.17
C ILE A 44 14.35 4.54 -1.89
N LEU A 45 14.60 3.98 -3.08
CA LEU A 45 15.80 4.31 -3.87
C LEU A 45 15.67 5.66 -4.60
N ASP A 46 14.45 6.15 -4.82
CA ASP A 46 14.19 7.43 -5.48
C ASP A 46 14.12 8.61 -4.48
N ASP A 47 13.84 8.33 -3.21
CA ASP A 47 13.67 9.37 -2.18
C ASP A 47 14.48 9.01 -0.92
N ALA A 48 15.52 9.81 -0.66
CA ALA A 48 16.38 9.66 0.50
C ALA A 48 15.62 9.77 1.83
N THR A 49 14.56 10.58 1.89
CA THR A 49 13.73 10.74 3.09
C THR A 49 12.96 9.45 3.38
N LEU A 50 12.44 8.80 2.34
CA LEU A 50 11.76 7.51 2.47
C LEU A 50 12.74 6.40 2.83
N ALA A 51 13.96 6.41 2.29
CA ALA A 51 15.02 5.51 2.70
C ALA A 51 15.34 5.66 4.20
N GLU A 52 15.66 6.86 4.66
CA GLU A 52 15.99 7.10 6.07
C GLU A 52 14.87 6.65 7.02
N LYS A 53 13.61 6.80 6.60
CA LYS A 53 12.46 6.49 7.44
C LYS A 53 12.05 5.02 7.42
N TYR A 54 12.09 4.37 6.26
CA TYR A 54 11.44 3.07 6.04
C TYR A 54 12.37 1.97 5.52
N TRP A 55 13.68 2.21 5.40
CA TRP A 55 14.64 1.25 4.85
C TRP A 55 14.54 -0.16 5.46
N ASP A 56 14.37 -0.27 6.77
CA ASP A 56 14.25 -1.55 7.49
C ASP A 56 12.81 -2.09 7.58
N GLU A 57 11.81 -1.30 7.16
CA GLU A 57 10.39 -1.60 7.33
C GLU A 57 9.66 -1.92 6.01
N ILE A 58 10.35 -1.78 4.87
CA ILE A 58 9.76 -2.11 3.57
C ILE A 58 9.34 -3.60 3.46
N PRO A 59 8.24 -3.91 2.75
CA PRO A 59 7.28 -2.97 2.15
C PRO A 59 6.40 -2.27 3.19
N VAL A 60 6.20 -0.96 3.02
CA VAL A 60 5.32 -0.14 3.87
C VAL A 60 4.08 0.26 3.09
N LEU A 61 2.91 -0.02 3.65
CA LEU A 61 1.62 0.38 3.10
C LEU A 61 1.05 1.52 3.92
N ILE A 62 0.72 2.62 3.26
CA ILE A 62 0.13 3.81 3.86
C ILE A 62 -1.27 3.99 3.28
N LEU A 63 -2.27 4.20 4.15
CA LEU A 63 -3.63 4.51 3.77
C LEU A 63 -3.98 5.90 4.32
N ASN A 64 -4.36 6.82 3.43
CA ASN A 64 -4.72 8.20 3.76
C ASN A 64 -3.68 8.93 4.64
N GLY A 65 -2.40 8.68 4.39
CA GLY A 65 -1.28 9.27 5.14
C GLY A 65 -0.92 8.56 6.46
N VAL A 66 -1.63 7.48 6.81
CA VAL A 66 -1.37 6.68 8.01
C VAL A 66 -0.76 5.33 7.62
N VAL A 67 0.33 4.93 8.28
CA VAL A 67 0.94 3.61 8.07
C VAL A 67 -0.08 2.53 8.49
N HIS A 68 -0.45 1.70 7.53
CA HIS A 68 -1.39 0.60 7.71
C HIS A 68 -0.67 -0.71 8.03
N ASN A 69 0.32 -1.08 7.19
CA ASN A 69 1.10 -2.30 7.32
C ASN A 69 2.59 -2.05 7.02
N ILE A 70 3.45 -2.84 7.65
CA ILE A 70 4.88 -2.94 7.34
C ILE A 70 5.25 -4.43 7.19
N TRP A 71 6.30 -4.73 6.43
CA TRP A 71 6.81 -6.07 6.08
C TRP A 71 5.86 -7.01 5.31
N ARG A 72 4.66 -7.24 5.83
CA ARG A 72 3.66 -8.14 5.22
C ARG A 72 2.30 -7.46 5.18
N ILE A 73 1.69 -7.47 4.00
CA ILE A 73 0.34 -6.96 3.80
C ILE A 73 -0.66 -8.08 4.08
N ASP A 74 -1.58 -7.80 5.01
CA ASP A 74 -2.71 -8.69 5.26
C ASP A 74 -3.88 -8.27 4.34
N PRO A 75 -4.31 -9.11 3.39
CA PRO A 75 -5.35 -8.75 2.44
C PRO A 75 -6.72 -8.54 3.10
N VAL A 76 -7.02 -9.25 4.18
CA VAL A 76 -8.31 -9.16 4.88
C VAL A 76 -8.39 -7.83 5.62
N ARG A 77 -7.32 -7.47 6.33
CA ARG A 77 -7.22 -6.20 7.05
C ARG A 77 -7.22 -5.00 6.09
N LEU A 78 -6.47 -5.10 4.99
CA LEU A 78 -6.44 -4.06 3.97
C LEU A 78 -7.83 -3.85 3.37
N ARG A 79 -8.53 -4.92 3.02
CA ARG A 79 -9.88 -4.83 2.46
C ARG A 79 -10.84 -4.13 3.42
N ALA A 80 -10.83 -4.51 4.69
CA ALA A 80 -11.68 -3.88 5.70
C ALA A 80 -11.40 -2.36 5.79
N ALA A 81 -10.13 -1.98 5.86
CA ALA A 81 -9.73 -0.58 5.95
C ALA A 81 -10.08 0.22 4.70
N LEU A 82 -9.99 -0.38 3.50
CA LEU A 82 -10.42 0.27 2.27
C LEU A 82 -11.94 0.49 2.26
N LEU A 83 -12.73 -0.51 2.66
CA LEU A 83 -14.18 -0.36 2.77
C LEU A 83 -14.58 0.75 3.74
N GLU A 84 -13.91 0.83 4.90
CA GLU A 84 -14.13 1.92 5.87
C GLU A 84 -13.70 3.29 5.31
N ALA A 85 -12.63 3.35 4.52
CA ALA A 85 -12.13 4.59 3.95
C ALA A 85 -12.94 5.10 2.75
N THR A 86 -13.65 4.21 2.05
CA THR A 86 -14.47 4.54 0.86
C THR A 86 -15.97 4.63 1.13
N ALA A 87 -16.43 4.18 2.30
CA ALA A 87 -17.83 4.29 2.75
C ALA A 87 -18.25 5.76 2.97
#